data_AF-A0A2M9EF31-F1
#
_entry.id   AF-A0A2M9EF31-F1
#
_cell.length_a   1.000
_cell.length_b   1.000
_cell.length_c   1.000
_cell.angle_alpha   90.00
_cell.angle_beta   90.00
_cell.angle_gamma   90.00
#
_symmetry.space_group_name_H-M   'P 1'
#
loop_
_entity.id
_entity.type
_entity.pdbx_description
1 polymer ?
#
loop_
_entity_poly.entity_id
_entity_poly.type
_entity_poly.pdbx_seq_one_letter_code
_entity_poly.pdbx_strand_id
1 'polypeptide(L)'
;MTAAIKALLVLLLAAVIGLLWYRGQAVNAVAKQETAEAQMQTLQAERDALAAALEHSHQHALAMESAAQKYEQEKQDAEQRAEKLAADLRTGAVRLRERWQGCPASPSVPAVASSSGQPDAGAEDRSESAARIIGAAAECDAQVRGLQAVIRADRGE
;
A
#
# COMPACT_ATOMS: atom_id res chain seq x y z
N MET A 1 30.26 80.87 -36.65
CA MET A 1 28.92 80.25 -36.49
C MET A 1 28.89 78.75 -36.76
N THR A 2 29.52 78.24 -37.82
CA THR A 2 29.47 76.81 -38.18
C THR A 2 30.13 75.85 -37.17
N ALA A 3 31.22 76.27 -36.50
CA ALA A 3 31.92 75.42 -35.52
C ALA A 3 31.12 75.19 -34.22
N ALA A 4 30.44 76.22 -33.71
CA ALA A 4 29.60 76.11 -32.51
C ALA A 4 28.38 75.20 -32.74
N ILE A 5 27.77 75.29 -33.92
CA ILE A 5 26.65 74.41 -34.32
C ILE A 5 27.10 72.95 -34.40
N LYS A 6 28.30 72.68 -34.96
CA LYS A 6 28.87 71.33 -35.00
C LYS A 6 29.16 70.78 -33.60
N ALA A 7 29.71 71.58 -32.69
CA ALA A 7 29.97 71.17 -31.32
C ALA A 7 28.67 70.85 -30.54
N LEU A 8 27.63 71.66 -30.73
CA LEU A 8 26.31 71.41 -30.15
C LEU A 8 25.70 70.11 -30.67
N LEU A 9 25.78 69.85 -31.98
CA LEU A 9 25.29 68.62 -32.59
C LEU A 9 26.02 67.37 -32.06
N VAL A 10 27.34 67.44 -31.88
CA VAL A 10 28.12 66.33 -31.31
C VAL A 10 27.73 66.05 -29.86
N LEU A 11 27.53 67.08 -29.05
CA LEU A 11 27.04 66.93 -27.66
C LEU A 11 25.64 66.31 -27.61
N LEU A 12 24.75 66.75 -28.50
CA LEU A 12 23.39 66.22 -28.59
C LEU A 12 23.39 64.75 -29.02
N LEU A 13 24.23 64.39 -29.99
CA LEU A 13 24.45 63.00 -30.41
C LEU A 13 24.99 62.13 -29.27
N ALA A 14 26.00 62.60 -28.54
CA ALA A 14 26.55 61.88 -27.40
C ALA A 14 25.51 61.68 -26.28
N ALA A 15 24.69 62.70 -26.00
CA ALA A 15 23.61 62.62 -25.03
C ALA A 15 22.53 61.61 -25.44
N VAL A 16 22.14 61.59 -26.73
CA VAL A 16 21.18 60.61 -27.27
C VAL A 16 21.74 59.19 -27.19
N ILE A 17 22.99 58.98 -27.58
CA ILE A 17 23.65 57.67 -27.50
C ILE A 17 23.73 57.19 -26.05
N GLY A 18 24.13 58.05 -25.11
CA GLY A 18 24.19 57.72 -23.69
C GLY A 18 22.82 57.35 -23.11
N LEU A 19 21.76 58.08 -23.50
CA LEU A 19 20.39 57.80 -23.07
C LEU A 19 19.89 56.46 -23.63
N LEU A 20 20.16 56.17 -24.91
CA LEU A 20 19.80 54.89 -25.53
C LEU A 20 20.53 53.72 -24.87
N TRP A 21 21.82 53.88 -24.55
CA TRP A 21 22.60 52.84 -23.86
C TRP A 21 22.07 52.59 -22.44
N TYR A 22 21.78 53.64 -21.67
CA TYR A 22 21.20 53.52 -20.34
C TYR A 22 19.82 52.84 -20.37
N ARG A 23 18.94 53.24 -21.29
CA ARG A 23 17.63 52.58 -21.47
C ARG A 23 17.77 51.13 -21.90
N GLY A 24 18.71 50.81 -22.79
CA GLY A 24 18.99 49.43 -23.19
C GLY A 24 19.48 48.56 -22.02
N GLN A 25 20.36 49.08 -21.18
CA GLN A 25 20.82 48.41 -19.96
C GLN A 25 19.67 48.18 -18.97
N ALA A 26 18.81 49.19 -18.77
CA ALA A 26 17.66 49.09 -17.86
C ALA A 26 16.65 48.02 -18.33
N VAL A 27 16.34 47.98 -19.63
CA VAL A 27 15.45 46.95 -20.21
C VAL A 27 16.07 45.55 -20.08
N ASN A 28 17.37 45.41 -20.36
CA ASN A 28 18.07 44.14 -20.21
C ASN A 28 18.13 43.67 -18.75
N ALA A 29 18.22 44.59 -17.78
CA ALA A 29 18.20 44.26 -16.35
C ALA A 29 16.83 43.73 -15.92
N VAL A 30 15.74 44.39 -16.35
CA VAL A 30 14.36 43.93 -16.08
C VAL A 30 14.11 42.57 -16.73
N ALA A 31 14.49 42.40 -18.01
CA ALA A 31 14.34 41.12 -18.70
C ALA A 31 15.09 39.98 -18.00
N LYS A 32 16.32 40.24 -17.51
CA LYS A 32 17.08 39.25 -16.72
C LYS A 32 16.37 38.89 -15.42
N GLN A 33 15.83 39.88 -14.71
CA GLN A 33 15.10 39.65 -13.47
C GLN A 33 13.84 38.81 -13.72
N GLU A 34 13.04 39.15 -14.72
CA GLU A 34 11.85 38.37 -15.11
C GLU A 34 12.22 36.93 -15.47
N THR A 35 13.31 36.72 -16.22
CA THR A 35 13.77 35.36 -16.54
C THR A 35 14.25 34.60 -15.30
N ALA A 36 14.88 35.27 -14.34
CA ALA A 36 15.34 34.66 -13.10
C ALA A 36 14.16 34.29 -12.19
N GLU A 37 13.16 35.17 -12.09
CA GLU A 37 11.92 34.91 -11.35
C GLU A 37 11.12 33.76 -11.99
N ALA A 38 11.01 33.73 -13.32
CA ALA A 38 10.39 32.63 -14.05
C ALA A 38 11.12 31.30 -13.79
N GLN A 39 12.46 31.29 -13.83
CA GLN A 39 13.27 30.10 -13.51
C GLN A 39 13.07 29.63 -12.07
N MET A 40 12.98 30.56 -11.12
CA MET A 40 12.73 30.23 -9.72
C MET A 40 11.34 29.63 -9.53
N GLN A 41 10.32 30.17 -10.19
CA GLN A 41 8.97 29.62 -10.16
C GLN A 41 8.90 28.23 -10.78
N THR A 42 9.59 27.99 -11.90
CA THR A 42 9.65 26.65 -12.50
C THR A 42 10.34 25.65 -11.59
N LEU A 43 11.47 26.04 -10.97
CA LEU A 43 12.18 25.17 -10.02
C LEU A 43 11.36 24.88 -8.76
N GLN A 44 10.58 25.84 -8.28
CA GLN A 44 9.65 25.65 -7.17
C GLN A 44 8.54 24.67 -7.55
N ALA A 45 7.90 24.88 -8.70
CA ALA A 45 6.86 23.98 -9.21
C ALA A 45 7.38 22.55 -9.42
N GLU A 46 8.60 22.39 -9.94
CA GLU A 46 9.25 21.09 -10.07
C GLU A 46 9.51 20.44 -8.71
N ARG A 47 9.98 21.21 -7.71
CA ARG A 47 10.19 20.70 -6.36
C ARG A 47 8.89 20.27 -5.70
N ASP A 48 7.84 21.06 -5.82
CA ASP A 48 6.53 20.75 -5.25
C ASP A 48 5.91 19.53 -5.92
N ALA A 49 6.05 19.40 -7.25
CA ALA A 49 5.64 18.22 -7.99
C ALA A 49 6.41 16.96 -7.57
N LEU A 50 7.73 17.06 -7.37
CA LEU A 50 8.56 15.97 -6.87
C LEU A 50 8.20 15.58 -5.43
N ALA A 51 7.96 16.56 -4.56
CA ALA A 51 7.55 16.32 -3.19
C ALA A 51 6.19 15.62 -3.13
N ALA A 52 5.22 16.07 -3.94
CA ALA A 52 3.91 15.43 -4.05
C ALA A 52 4.01 14.00 -4.59
N ALA A 53 4.86 13.77 -5.60
CA ALA A 53 5.08 12.43 -6.15
C ALA A 53 5.76 11.49 -5.13
N LEU A 54 6.71 12.00 -4.35
CA LEU A 54 7.38 11.24 -3.29
C LEU A 54 6.39 10.87 -2.18
N GLU A 55 5.57 11.82 -1.73
CA GLU A 55 4.56 11.60 -0.69
C GLU A 55 3.55 10.55 -1.15
N HIS A 56 3.05 10.65 -2.38
CA HIS A 56 2.15 9.65 -2.95
C HIS A 56 2.79 8.26 -3.00
N SER A 57 4.05 8.18 -3.45
CA SER A 57 4.81 6.92 -3.47
C SER A 57 5.00 6.33 -2.08
N HIS A 58 5.29 7.19 -1.08
CA HIS A 58 5.48 6.77 0.30
C HIS A 58 4.18 6.23 0.91
N GLN A 59 3.07 6.94 0.74
CA GLN A 59 1.76 6.50 1.21
C GLN A 59 1.34 5.18 0.58
N HIS A 60 1.56 5.03 -0.73
CA HIS A 60 1.30 3.79 -1.43
C HIS A 60 2.16 2.63 -0.91
N ALA A 61 3.45 2.86 -0.67
CA ALA A 61 4.35 1.86 -0.10
C ALA A 61 3.91 1.42 1.31
N LEU A 62 3.51 2.36 2.18
CA LEU A 62 2.99 2.06 3.51
C LEU A 62 1.69 1.25 3.44
N ALA A 63 0.79 1.60 2.52
CA ALA A 63 -0.46 0.86 2.32
C ALA A 63 -0.18 -0.60 1.90
N MET A 64 0.75 -0.80 0.96
CA MET A 64 1.17 -2.13 0.51
C MET A 64 1.85 -2.93 1.62
N GLU A 65 2.73 -2.31 2.38
CA GLU A 65 3.38 -2.96 3.52
C GLU A 65 2.34 -3.40 4.56
N SER A 66 1.38 -2.54 4.88
CA SER A 66 0.31 -2.86 5.84
C SER A 66 -0.57 -4.03 5.35
N ALA A 67 -0.83 -4.10 4.05
CA ALA A 67 -1.59 -5.20 3.44
C ALA A 67 -0.81 -6.52 3.52
N ALA A 68 0.49 -6.49 3.25
CA ALA A 68 1.37 -7.66 3.35
C ALA A 68 1.48 -8.17 4.80
N GLN A 69 1.67 -7.27 5.77
CA GLN A 69 1.74 -7.62 7.19
C GLN A 69 0.43 -8.27 7.68
N LYS A 70 -0.72 -7.69 7.32
CA LYS A 70 -2.03 -8.28 7.66
C LYS A 70 -2.24 -9.65 7.04
N TYR A 71 -1.85 -9.82 5.78
CA TYR A 71 -1.97 -11.13 5.11
C TYR A 71 -1.13 -12.20 5.82
N GLU A 72 0.12 -11.88 6.16
CA GLU A 72 1.00 -12.83 6.87
C GLU A 72 0.46 -13.16 8.27
N GLN A 73 -0.04 -12.16 9.00
CA GLN A 73 -0.69 -12.38 10.28
C GLN A 73 -1.92 -13.29 10.15
N GLU A 74 -2.82 -13.00 9.21
CA GLU A 74 -4.03 -13.78 9.03
C GLU A 74 -3.75 -15.23 8.62
N LYS A 75 -2.66 -15.47 7.87
CA LYS A 75 -2.19 -16.80 7.53
C LYS A 75 -1.71 -17.56 8.77
N GLN A 76 -0.86 -16.94 9.59
CA GLN A 76 -0.40 -17.55 10.84
C GLN A 76 -1.56 -17.82 11.81
N ASP A 77 -2.53 -16.90 11.90
CA ASP A 77 -3.73 -17.06 12.71
C ASP A 77 -4.63 -18.19 12.16
N ALA A 78 -4.68 -18.40 10.85
CA ALA A 78 -5.41 -19.52 10.24
C ALA A 78 -4.78 -20.86 10.62
N GLU A 79 -3.44 -20.98 10.50
CA GLU A 79 -2.68 -22.16 10.88
C GLU A 79 -2.89 -22.50 12.37
N GLN A 80 -2.68 -21.51 13.27
CA GLN A 80 -2.87 -21.70 14.72
C GLN A 80 -4.29 -22.08 15.10
N ARG A 81 -5.30 -21.50 14.45
CA ARG A 81 -6.71 -21.85 14.69
C ARG A 81 -7.03 -23.26 14.22
N ALA A 82 -6.47 -23.69 13.09
CA ALA A 82 -6.64 -25.06 12.59
C ALA A 82 -6.00 -26.08 13.55
N GLU A 83 -4.78 -25.83 14.02
CA GLU A 83 -4.10 -26.68 15.01
C GLU A 83 -4.89 -26.77 16.32
N LYS A 84 -5.34 -25.62 16.83
CA LYS A 84 -6.17 -25.56 18.04
C LYS A 84 -7.47 -26.34 17.85
N LEU A 85 -8.15 -26.17 16.71
CA LEU A 85 -9.37 -26.92 16.40
C LEU A 85 -9.11 -28.43 16.38
N ALA A 86 -7.99 -28.88 15.81
CA ALA A 86 -7.63 -30.30 15.84
C ALA A 86 -7.45 -30.80 17.28
N ALA A 87 -6.79 -30.02 18.15
CA ALA A 87 -6.61 -30.36 19.56
C ALA A 87 -7.94 -30.39 20.33
N ASP A 88 -8.81 -29.40 20.10
CA ASP A 88 -10.13 -29.31 20.73
C ASP A 88 -11.04 -30.46 20.29
N LEU A 89 -10.92 -30.94 19.05
CA LEU A 89 -11.62 -32.12 18.55
C LEU A 89 -11.08 -33.42 19.17
N ARG A 90 -9.76 -33.58 19.30
CA ARG A 90 -9.15 -34.76 19.95
C ARG A 90 -9.50 -34.87 21.44
N THR A 91 -9.55 -33.73 22.14
CA THR A 91 -9.92 -33.68 23.56
C THR A 91 -11.43 -33.71 23.79
N GLY A 92 -12.24 -33.58 22.73
CA GLY A 92 -13.70 -33.54 22.81
C GLY A 92 -14.27 -32.25 23.41
N ALA A 93 -13.45 -31.21 23.55
CA ALA A 93 -13.87 -29.87 23.96
C ALA A 93 -14.87 -29.25 22.96
N VAL A 94 -14.69 -29.59 21.68
CA VAL A 94 -15.67 -29.33 20.62
C VAL A 94 -16.00 -30.63 19.89
N ARG A 95 -17.17 -30.68 19.24
CA ARG A 95 -17.63 -31.88 18.53
C ARG A 95 -18.15 -31.53 17.15
N LEU A 96 -17.85 -32.40 16.19
CA LEU A 96 -18.47 -32.34 14.86
C LEU A 96 -19.97 -32.63 14.97
N ARG A 97 -20.77 -32.04 14.07
CA ARG A 97 -22.21 -32.36 13.96
C ARG A 97 -22.40 -33.85 13.67
N GLU A 98 -23.53 -34.41 14.11
CA GLU A 98 -23.82 -35.86 14.02
C GLU A 98 -23.61 -36.44 12.62
N ARG A 99 -24.00 -35.73 11.55
CA ARG A 99 -23.78 -36.17 10.16
C ARG A 99 -22.31 -36.38 9.75
N TRP A 100 -21.39 -35.85 10.53
CA TRP A 100 -19.94 -35.94 10.34
C TRP A 100 -19.25 -36.79 11.41
N GLN A 101 -20.02 -37.26 12.41
CA GLN A 101 -19.55 -38.30 13.31
C GLN A 101 -19.55 -39.62 12.51
N GLY A 102 -18.56 -40.48 12.75
CA GLY A 102 -18.56 -41.84 12.17
C GLY A 102 -19.78 -42.62 12.65
N CYS A 103 -19.97 -43.87 12.19
CA CYS A 103 -21.11 -44.69 12.65
C CYS A 103 -21.20 -44.67 14.18
N PRO A 104 -22.20 -43.98 14.78
CA PRO A 104 -22.43 -44.12 16.20
C PRO A 104 -22.78 -45.58 16.45
N ALA A 105 -22.26 -46.17 17.52
CA ALA A 105 -22.65 -47.52 17.91
C ALA A 105 -24.19 -47.59 17.93
N SER A 106 -24.76 -48.49 17.12
CA SER A 106 -26.21 -48.61 16.99
C SER A 106 -26.83 -48.80 18.38
N PRO A 107 -27.92 -48.09 18.74
CA PRO A 107 -28.56 -48.19 20.05
C PRO A 107 -29.08 -49.61 20.37
N SER A 108 -29.09 -50.50 19.39
CA SER A 108 -29.41 -51.92 19.51
C SER A 108 -28.26 -52.80 20.05
N VAL A 109 -27.08 -52.24 20.34
CA VAL A 109 -25.98 -52.98 20.98
C VAL A 109 -26.05 -52.72 22.49
N PRO A 110 -26.38 -53.73 23.33
CA PRO A 110 -26.37 -53.57 24.78
C PRO A 110 -24.98 -53.14 25.22
N ALA A 111 -24.90 -52.12 26.08
CA ALA A 111 -23.65 -51.71 26.71
C ALA A 111 -23.16 -52.85 27.61
N VAL A 112 -22.34 -53.75 27.05
CA VAL A 112 -21.62 -54.74 27.83
C VAL A 112 -20.63 -53.98 28.68
N ALA A 113 -20.86 -53.99 29.99
CA ALA A 113 -19.96 -53.47 31.00
C ALA A 113 -18.52 -53.91 30.68
N SER A 114 -17.64 -52.92 30.53
CA SER A 114 -16.19 -53.11 30.40
C SER A 114 -15.70 -53.89 29.17
N SER A 115 -16.43 -53.87 28.06
CA SER A 115 -15.82 -54.12 26.76
C SER A 115 -15.02 -52.86 26.38
N SER A 116 -13.70 -52.99 26.31
CA SER A 116 -12.82 -52.07 25.59
C SER A 116 -13.28 -52.02 24.13
N GLY A 117 -14.33 -51.25 23.85
CA GLY A 117 -14.77 -50.99 22.49
C GLY A 117 -13.57 -50.48 21.71
N GLN A 118 -13.29 -51.14 20.57
CA GLN A 118 -12.19 -50.74 19.70
C GLN A 118 -12.29 -49.23 19.49
N PRO A 119 -11.24 -48.44 19.80
CA PRO A 119 -11.28 -47.02 19.50
C PRO A 119 -11.61 -46.85 18.02
N ASP A 120 -12.54 -45.94 17.71
CA ASP A 120 -12.89 -45.64 16.33
C ASP A 120 -11.63 -45.18 15.60
N ALA A 121 -11.07 -46.09 14.80
CA ALA A 121 -9.80 -45.88 14.10
C ALA A 121 -9.85 -44.67 13.17
N GLY A 122 -11.04 -44.26 12.71
CA GLY A 122 -11.22 -43.09 11.86
C GLY A 122 -11.52 -41.79 12.62
N ALA A 123 -11.60 -41.80 13.95
CA ALA A 123 -11.92 -40.59 14.71
C ALA A 123 -10.82 -39.53 14.60
N GLU A 124 -9.55 -39.94 14.67
CA GLU A 124 -8.41 -39.05 14.53
C GLU A 124 -8.33 -38.47 13.11
N ASP A 125 -8.42 -39.31 12.09
CA ASP A 125 -8.44 -38.90 10.67
C ASP A 125 -9.54 -37.89 10.36
N ARG A 126 -10.74 -38.07 10.93
CA ARG A 126 -11.84 -37.10 10.77
C ARG A 126 -11.55 -35.78 11.47
N SER A 127 -10.96 -35.82 12.67
CA SER A 127 -10.58 -34.60 13.40
C SER A 127 -9.51 -33.80 12.65
N GLU A 128 -8.48 -34.47 12.14
CA GLU A 128 -7.41 -33.84 11.37
C GLU A 128 -7.93 -33.33 10.03
N SER A 129 -8.75 -34.11 9.33
CA SER A 129 -9.33 -33.69 8.05
C SER A 129 -10.24 -32.48 8.21
N ALA A 130 -11.07 -32.43 9.26
CA ALA A 130 -11.90 -31.26 9.53
C ALA A 130 -11.06 -30.01 9.80
N ALA A 131 -10.01 -30.14 10.62
CA ALA A 131 -9.08 -29.05 10.89
C ALA A 131 -8.37 -28.56 9.62
N ARG A 132 -7.85 -29.47 8.79
CA ARG A 132 -7.20 -29.12 7.51
C ARG A 132 -8.13 -28.39 6.56
N ILE A 133 -9.37 -28.86 6.38
CA ILE A 133 -10.33 -28.21 5.48
C ILE A 133 -10.69 -26.80 5.97
N ILE A 134 -10.89 -26.62 7.28
CA ILE A 134 -11.21 -25.32 7.86
C ILE A 134 -10.00 -24.37 7.79
N GLY A 135 -8.79 -24.88 8.06
CA GLY A 135 -7.55 -24.13 7.90
C GLY A 135 -7.36 -23.66 6.45
N ALA A 136 -7.48 -24.56 5.48
CA ALA A 136 -7.39 -24.22 4.07
C ALA A 136 -8.44 -23.18 3.63
N ALA A 137 -9.68 -23.28 4.11
CA ALA A 137 -10.70 -22.27 3.83
C ALA A 137 -10.33 -20.90 4.43
N ALA A 138 -9.80 -20.87 5.66
CA ALA A 138 -9.36 -19.64 6.30
C ALA A 138 -8.14 -19.00 5.59
N GLU A 139 -7.21 -19.81 5.08
CA GLU A 139 -6.10 -19.36 4.24
C GLU A 139 -6.60 -18.78 2.91
N CYS A 140 -7.55 -19.42 2.23
CA CYS A 140 -8.18 -18.88 1.03
C CYS A 140 -8.85 -17.53 1.31
N ASP A 141 -9.58 -17.43 2.41
CA ASP A 141 -10.22 -16.18 2.83
C ASP A 141 -9.16 -15.08 3.12
N ALA A 142 -8.05 -15.43 3.77
CA ALA A 142 -6.94 -14.51 4.01
C ALA A 142 -6.30 -14.05 2.70
N GLN A 143 -6.14 -14.95 1.73
CA GLN A 143 -5.64 -14.61 0.40
C GLN A 143 -6.58 -13.64 -0.32
N VAL A 144 -7.89 -13.89 -0.31
CA VAL A 144 -8.88 -13.00 -0.92
C VAL A 144 -8.85 -11.62 -0.26
N ARG A 145 -8.82 -11.56 1.08
CA ARG A 145 -8.71 -10.27 1.81
C ARG A 145 -7.40 -9.54 1.50
N GLY A 146 -6.27 -10.26 1.45
CA GLY A 146 -4.97 -9.71 1.09
C GLY A 146 -4.96 -9.11 -0.31
N LEU A 147 -5.47 -9.85 -1.30
CA LEU A 147 -5.59 -9.36 -2.69
C LEU A 147 -6.49 -8.13 -2.79
N GLN A 148 -7.63 -8.13 -2.08
CA GLN A 148 -8.50 -6.96 -2.03
C GLN A 148 -7.83 -5.75 -1.37
N ALA A 149 -7.02 -5.96 -0.32
CA ALA A 149 -6.27 -4.89 0.32
C ALA A 149 -5.23 -4.28 -0.62
N VAL A 150 -4.52 -5.11 -1.40
CA VAL A 150 -3.60 -4.65 -2.45
C VAL A 150 -4.34 -3.84 -3.51
N ILE A 151 -5.48 -4.32 -4.00
CA ILE A 151 -6.27 -3.59 -5.01
C ILE A 151 -6.73 -2.23 -4.49
N ARG A 152 -7.17 -2.15 -3.23
CA ARG A 152 -7.58 -0.87 -2.61
C ARG A 152 -6.39 0.09 -2.47
N ALA A 153 -5.24 -0.40 -2.01
CA ALA A 153 -4.02 0.38 -1.90
C ALA A 153 -3.50 0.89 -3.26
N ASP A 154 -3.70 0.13 -4.34
CA ASP A 154 -3.39 0.54 -5.72
C ASP A 154 -4.35 1.61 -6.24
N ARG A 155 -5.63 1.55 -5.85
CA ARG A 155 -6.65 2.52 -6.26
C ARG A 155 -6.71 3.78 -5.39
N GLY A 156 -6.03 3.80 -4.25
CA GLY A 156 -6.14 4.87 -3.26
C GLY A 156 -7.48 4.88 -2.53
N GLU A 157 -8.14 3.73 -2.40
CA GLU A 157 -9.38 3.50 -1.65
C GLU A 157 -9.10 2.98 -0.23
#